data_AF-A0A1C0ZZ95-F1
#
_entry.id   AF-A0A1C0ZZ95-F1
#
_cell.length_a   1.000
_cell.length_b   1.000
_cell.length_c   1.000
_cell.angle_alpha   90.00
_cell.angle_beta   90.00
_cell.angle_gamma   90.00
#
_symmetry.space_group_name_H-M   'P 1'
#
loop_
_entity.id
_entity.type
_entity.pdbx_description
1 polymer ?
#
loop_
_entity_poly.entity_id
_entity_poly.type
_entity_poly.pdbx_seq_one_letter_code
_entity_poly.pdbx_strand_id
1 'polypeptide(L)'
;MMKKTIVCFGDSNTWGYNAETDARFDEETRWTSRLASQLGNSYTVISEGLSGRTSVHEDPLFEGLSGLSYLYPCLMSHSPLDLVVIMLGTNDTKARFGLTSYNIAQGIVRLAKKAKGMESGVGGQPPEVLVVAPPPIGEKYFDTPIGSSMGIQCSDKSVELAEHLEGLLTGTGIHFADSKDGVAMNEIDYMHLDADGHRKMANFMQHQVTTILNKG
;
A
#
# COMPACT_ATOMS: atom_id res chain seq x y z
N MET A 1 -9.36 -24.05 13.62
CA MET A 1 -9.44 -23.50 12.26
C MET A 1 -8.05 -23.08 11.84
N MET A 2 -7.67 -23.22 10.56
CA MET A 2 -6.43 -22.62 10.07
C MET A 2 -6.56 -21.09 10.09
N LYS A 3 -5.48 -20.38 10.45
CA LYS A 3 -5.46 -18.92 10.45
C LYS A 3 -5.56 -18.40 9.02
N LYS A 4 -6.28 -17.30 8.81
CA LYS A 4 -6.31 -16.62 7.51
C LYS A 4 -5.04 -15.79 7.32
N THR A 5 -4.36 -15.93 6.19
CA THR A 5 -3.08 -15.25 5.92
C THR A 5 -3.29 -14.02 5.03
N ILE A 6 -2.75 -12.89 5.47
CA ILE A 6 -2.85 -11.60 4.79
C ILE A 6 -1.45 -11.08 4.51
N VAL A 7 -1.17 -10.71 3.26
CA VAL A 7 0.05 -9.98 2.90
C VAL A 7 -0.28 -8.50 2.70
N CYS A 8 0.40 -7.64 3.44
CA CYS A 8 0.34 -6.19 3.30
C CYS A 8 1.52 -5.72 2.45
N PHE A 9 1.31 -5.59 1.15
CA PHE A 9 2.31 -5.20 0.16
C PHE A 9 2.29 -3.68 -0.06
N GLY A 10 3.38 -3.00 0.27
CA GLY A 10 3.43 -1.54 0.12
C GLY A 10 4.82 -0.93 0.19
N ASP A 11 4.86 0.37 0.45
CA ASP A 11 6.06 1.19 0.46
C ASP A 11 6.55 1.52 1.88
N SER A 12 7.15 2.72 2.08
CA SER A 12 7.62 3.22 3.37
C SER A 12 6.50 3.36 4.41
N ASN A 13 5.27 3.67 4.00
CA ASN A 13 4.13 3.75 4.92
C ASN A 13 3.68 2.37 5.41
N THR A 14 3.95 1.31 4.65
CA THR A 14 3.79 -0.09 5.10
C THR A 14 4.99 -0.58 5.89
N TRP A 15 6.21 -0.13 5.53
CA TRP A 15 7.42 -0.45 6.28
C TRP A 15 7.41 0.18 7.68
N GLY A 16 6.84 1.38 7.81
CA GLY A 16 6.77 2.17 9.04
C GLY A 16 7.89 3.20 9.14
N TYR A 17 8.06 4.04 8.12
CA TYR A 17 9.03 5.14 8.16
C TYR A 17 8.60 6.23 9.13
N ASN A 18 9.50 6.66 10.01
CA ASN A 18 9.28 7.74 10.95
C ASN A 18 10.03 9.01 10.50
N ALA A 19 9.27 10.02 10.06
CA ALA A 19 9.81 11.29 9.59
C ALA A 19 10.50 12.14 10.68
N GLU A 20 10.25 11.89 11.97
CA GLU A 20 10.94 12.59 13.06
C GLU A 20 12.37 12.11 13.28
N THR A 21 12.63 10.83 13.01
CA THR A 21 13.88 10.15 13.37
C THR A 21 14.65 9.61 12.17
N ASP A 22 14.07 9.72 10.97
CA ASP A 22 14.56 9.08 9.73
C ASP A 22 14.84 7.59 9.89
N ALA A 23 14.06 6.92 10.75
CA ALA A 23 14.22 5.53 11.11
C ALA A 23 12.91 4.75 10.93
N ARG A 24 12.91 3.49 11.37
CA ARG A 24 11.71 2.66 11.42
C ARG A 24 10.99 2.88 12.75
N PHE A 25 9.68 3.04 12.70
CA PHE A 25 8.85 2.87 13.89
C PHE A 25 9.04 1.49 14.50
N ASP A 26 8.90 1.42 15.83
CA ASP A 26 8.85 0.16 16.56
C ASP A 26 7.71 -0.73 16.07
N GLU A 27 7.79 -2.00 16.45
CA GLU A 27 6.82 -2.99 16.01
C GLU A 27 5.39 -2.63 16.39
N GLU A 28 5.15 -2.15 17.62
CA GLU A 28 3.81 -1.87 18.15
C GLU A 28 3.16 -0.64 17.52
N THR A 29 3.96 0.25 16.93
CA THR A 29 3.47 1.46 16.28
C THR A 29 2.98 1.19 14.87
N ARG A 30 3.65 0.34 14.10
CA ARG A 30 3.34 0.08 12.68
C ARG A 30 1.92 -0.46 12.49
N TRP A 31 1.25 0.04 11.46
CA TRP A 31 -0.16 -0.29 11.21
C TRP A 31 -0.38 -1.78 10.94
N THR A 32 0.59 -2.47 10.33
CA THR A 32 0.50 -3.92 10.05
C THR A 32 0.53 -4.76 11.33
N SER A 33 1.41 -4.44 12.28
CA SER A 33 1.45 -5.13 13.57
C SER A 33 0.21 -4.81 14.41
N ARG A 34 -0.24 -3.54 14.39
CA ARG A 34 -1.50 -3.14 15.05
C ARG A 34 -2.70 -3.89 14.48
N LEU A 35 -2.79 -4.00 13.16
CA LEU A 35 -3.81 -4.79 12.48
C LEU A 35 -3.76 -6.26 12.92
N ALA A 36 -2.56 -6.86 12.99
CA ALA A 36 -2.39 -8.23 13.47
C ALA A 36 -2.95 -8.41 14.89
N SER A 37 -2.60 -7.50 15.81
CA SER A 37 -3.09 -7.50 17.19
C SER A 37 -4.61 -7.36 17.25
N GLN A 38 -5.18 -6.45 16.46
CA GLN A 38 -6.62 -6.19 16.38
C GLN A 38 -7.44 -7.35 15.80
N LEU A 39 -6.88 -8.08 14.83
CA LEU A 39 -7.51 -9.26 14.24
C LEU A 39 -7.34 -10.51 15.11
N GLY A 40 -6.31 -10.53 15.96
CA GLY A 40 -6.03 -11.60 16.91
C GLY A 40 -5.62 -12.91 16.25
N ASN A 41 -5.74 -14.00 17.00
CA ASN A 41 -5.18 -15.31 16.63
C ASN A 41 -5.85 -16.01 15.44
N SER A 42 -6.94 -15.47 14.89
CA SER A 42 -7.59 -16.02 13.70
C SER A 42 -6.88 -15.61 12.40
N TYR A 43 -5.92 -14.68 12.46
CA TYR A 43 -5.24 -14.14 11.30
C TYR A 43 -3.71 -14.18 11.47
N THR A 44 -3.02 -14.23 10.34
CA THR A 44 -1.59 -13.97 10.22
C THR A 44 -1.43 -12.78 9.28
N VAL A 45 -0.84 -11.68 9.75
CA VAL A 45 -0.57 -10.49 8.93
C VAL A 45 0.92 -10.41 8.65
N ILE A 46 1.28 -10.39 7.37
CA ILE A 46 2.66 -10.37 6.89
C ILE A 46 2.93 -8.98 6.31
N SER A 47 3.93 -8.30 6.86
CA SER A 47 4.28 -6.93 6.47
C SER A 47 5.36 -6.94 5.38
N GLU A 48 4.97 -6.64 4.14
CA GLU A 48 5.83 -6.57 2.96
C GLU A 48 5.97 -5.12 2.48
N GLY A 49 6.45 -4.25 3.37
CA GLY A 49 6.72 -2.84 3.09
C GLY A 49 8.17 -2.60 2.70
N LEU A 50 8.41 -1.86 1.62
CA LEU A 50 9.74 -1.47 1.17
C LEU A 50 9.77 0.02 0.81
N SER A 51 10.52 0.82 1.57
CA SER A 51 10.68 2.25 1.31
C SER A 51 11.13 2.51 -0.14
N GLY A 52 10.44 3.43 -0.81
CA GLY A 52 10.71 3.76 -2.21
C GLY A 52 9.98 2.88 -3.24
N ARG A 53 9.34 1.78 -2.84
CA ARG A 53 8.66 0.86 -3.76
C ARG A 53 7.63 1.59 -4.64
N THR A 54 7.68 1.32 -5.94
CA THR A 54 6.72 1.76 -6.95
C THR A 54 5.76 0.63 -7.30
N SER A 55 4.71 0.94 -8.06
CA SER A 55 3.81 -0.09 -8.59
C SER A 55 4.49 -1.01 -9.61
N VAL A 56 4.93 -0.45 -10.74
CA VAL A 56 5.44 -1.21 -11.90
C VAL A 56 6.74 -0.64 -12.49
N HIS A 57 7.22 0.49 -11.98
CA HIS A 57 8.35 1.22 -12.55
C HIS A 57 9.66 0.82 -11.88
N GLU A 58 10.67 0.46 -12.66
CA GLU A 58 12.02 0.38 -12.14
C GLU A 58 12.52 1.78 -11.80
N ASP A 59 13.08 1.95 -10.61
CA ASP A 59 13.68 3.22 -10.22
C ASP A 59 15.09 3.32 -10.84
N PRO A 60 15.39 4.36 -11.64
CA PRO A 60 16.70 4.46 -12.29
C PRO A 60 17.84 4.75 -11.30
N LEU A 61 17.53 5.11 -10.06
CA LEU A 61 18.52 5.44 -9.02
C LEU A 61 18.73 4.30 -8.02
N PHE A 62 17.74 3.44 -7.82
CA PHE A 62 17.77 2.38 -6.80
C PHE A 62 17.17 1.08 -7.34
N GLU A 63 17.90 -0.02 -7.19
CA GLU A 63 17.46 -1.32 -7.68
C GLU A 63 16.36 -1.94 -6.81
N GLY A 64 15.56 -2.83 -7.41
CA GLY A 64 14.61 -3.68 -6.68
C GLY A 64 13.35 -2.98 -6.16
N LEU A 65 13.09 -1.73 -6.57
CA LEU A 65 11.93 -0.96 -6.10
C LEU A 65 10.65 -1.22 -6.90
N SER A 66 10.70 -1.91 -8.04
CA SER A 66 9.51 -2.28 -8.80
C SER A 66 8.70 -3.36 -8.07
N GLY A 67 7.51 -2.98 -7.59
CA GLY A 67 6.57 -3.92 -6.98
C GLY A 67 6.23 -5.08 -7.91
N LEU A 68 6.09 -4.82 -9.21
CA LEU A 68 5.79 -5.82 -10.22
C LEU A 68 6.84 -6.93 -10.32
N SER A 69 8.12 -6.55 -10.29
CA SER A 69 9.25 -7.47 -10.39
C SER A 69 9.33 -8.38 -9.15
N TYR A 70 9.02 -7.84 -7.97
CA TYR A 70 9.08 -8.56 -6.70
C TYR A 70 7.79 -9.33 -6.32
N LEU A 71 6.62 -8.98 -6.86
CA LEU A 71 5.34 -9.52 -6.40
C LEU A 71 5.26 -11.06 -6.44
N TYR A 72 5.78 -11.68 -7.50
CA TYR A 72 5.68 -13.14 -7.66
C TYR A 72 6.43 -13.91 -6.56
N PRO A 73 7.74 -13.72 -6.36
CA PRO A 73 8.44 -14.40 -5.27
C PRO A 73 7.83 -14.08 -3.90
N CYS A 74 7.37 -12.85 -3.67
CA CYS A 74 6.69 -12.47 -2.42
C CYS A 74 5.43 -13.32 -2.16
N LEU A 75 4.47 -13.35 -3.10
CA LEU A 75 3.21 -14.07 -2.88
C LEU A 75 3.40 -15.59 -2.82
N MET A 76 4.32 -16.13 -3.62
CA MET A 76 4.60 -17.57 -3.59
C MET A 76 5.31 -18.02 -2.32
N SER A 77 6.21 -17.20 -1.76
CA SER A 77 6.89 -17.50 -0.50
C SER A 77 5.97 -17.49 0.72
N HIS A 78 4.83 -16.79 0.64
CA HIS A 78 3.85 -16.67 1.72
C HIS A 78 2.56 -17.47 1.50
N SER A 79 2.43 -18.16 0.36
CA SER A 79 1.27 -19.01 0.04
C SER A 79 1.07 -20.13 1.09
N PRO A 80 -0.18 -20.51 1.44
CA PRO A 80 -1.44 -20.01 0.90
C PRO A 80 -1.93 -18.70 1.53
N LEU A 81 -2.49 -17.83 0.69
CA LEU A 81 -2.99 -16.50 1.06
C LEU A 81 -4.53 -16.41 0.99
N ASP A 82 -5.14 -15.73 1.96
CA ASP A 82 -6.55 -15.37 1.92
C ASP A 82 -6.73 -13.98 1.29
N LEU A 83 -5.82 -13.04 1.56
CA LEU A 83 -5.90 -11.66 1.07
C LEU A 83 -4.51 -11.06 0.79
N VAL A 84 -4.40 -10.36 -0.35
CA VAL A 84 -3.29 -9.47 -0.66
C VAL A 84 -3.78 -8.02 -0.63
N VAL A 85 -3.20 -7.21 0.25
CA VAL A 85 -3.43 -5.77 0.31
C VAL A 85 -2.30 -5.08 -0.45
N ILE A 86 -2.64 -4.20 -1.39
CA ILE A 86 -1.70 -3.37 -2.14
C ILE A 86 -1.98 -1.91 -1.81
N MET A 87 -1.04 -1.26 -1.11
CA MET A 87 -1.06 0.18 -0.85
C MET A 87 0.21 0.80 -1.40
N LEU A 88 0.13 1.34 -2.61
CA LEU A 88 1.23 1.90 -3.39
C LEU A 88 0.73 3.11 -4.20
N GLY A 89 1.67 3.83 -4.80
CA GLY A 89 1.39 4.99 -5.66
C GLY A 89 2.15 6.23 -5.24
N THR A 90 2.48 6.37 -3.94
CA THR A 90 3.25 7.49 -3.38
C THR A 90 4.53 7.74 -4.17
N ASN A 91 5.36 6.69 -4.35
CA ASN A 91 6.64 6.82 -5.04
C ASN A 91 6.50 6.95 -6.56
N ASP A 92 5.43 6.45 -7.17
CA ASP A 92 5.17 6.61 -8.60
C ASP A 92 4.87 8.08 -8.94
N THR A 93 4.45 8.90 -7.97
CA THR A 93 4.22 10.35 -8.19
C THR A 93 5.49 11.14 -8.51
N LYS A 94 6.66 10.61 -8.13
CA LYS A 94 7.96 11.30 -8.26
C LYS A 94 8.15 11.82 -9.68
N ALA A 95 8.53 13.10 -9.79
CA ALA A 95 8.69 13.80 -11.06
C ALA A 95 9.62 13.08 -12.03
N ARG A 96 10.64 12.37 -11.51
CA ARG A 96 11.59 11.58 -12.33
C ARG A 96 10.94 10.50 -13.19
N PHE A 97 9.74 10.02 -12.84
CA PHE A 97 9.03 9.01 -13.62
C PHE A 97 8.14 9.61 -14.72
N GLY A 98 7.85 10.92 -14.67
CA GLY A 98 7.06 11.60 -15.70
C GLY A 98 5.62 11.08 -15.85
N LEU A 99 5.06 10.43 -14.84
CA LEU A 99 3.74 9.80 -14.89
C LEU A 99 2.62 10.77 -14.53
N THR A 100 1.47 10.57 -15.17
CA THR A 100 0.19 11.13 -14.74
C THR A 100 -0.42 10.26 -13.63
N SER A 101 -1.32 10.83 -12.82
CA SER A 101 -2.12 10.09 -11.83
C SER A 101 -2.84 8.88 -12.45
N TYR A 102 -3.38 9.04 -13.66
CA TYR A 102 -3.99 7.96 -14.42
C TYR A 102 -3.00 6.84 -14.78
N ASN A 103 -1.78 7.15 -15.21
CA ASN A 103 -0.77 6.12 -15.49
C ASN A 103 -0.32 5.38 -14.22
N ILE A 104 -0.25 6.08 -13.09
CA ILE A 104 0.03 5.47 -11.78
C ILE A 104 -1.08 4.47 -11.43
N ALA A 105 -2.34 4.88 -11.56
CA ALA A 105 -3.49 4.00 -11.34
C ALA A 105 -3.46 2.76 -12.24
N GLN A 106 -3.13 2.91 -13.54
CA GLN A 106 -2.96 1.78 -14.46
C GLN A 106 -1.85 0.82 -14.01
N GLY A 107 -0.73 1.33 -13.50
CA GLY A 107 0.35 0.53 -12.93
C GLY A 107 -0.10 -0.29 -11.74
N ILE A 108 -0.78 0.33 -10.78
CA ILE A 108 -1.33 -0.36 -9.60
C ILE A 108 -2.37 -1.41 -10.01
N VAL A 109 -3.28 -1.09 -10.94
CA VAL A 109 -4.28 -2.04 -11.45
C VAL A 109 -3.62 -3.24 -12.14
N ARG A 110 -2.54 -3.02 -12.90
CA ARG A 110 -1.75 -4.10 -13.50
C ARG A 110 -1.15 -5.00 -12.42
N LEU A 111 -0.59 -4.41 -11.37
CA LEU A 111 -0.01 -5.15 -10.23
C LEU A 111 -1.09 -5.97 -9.51
N ALA A 112 -2.26 -5.38 -9.24
CA ALA A 112 -3.37 -6.04 -8.57
C ALA A 112 -3.98 -7.18 -9.41
N LYS A 113 -4.13 -6.99 -10.72
CA LYS A 113 -4.53 -8.06 -11.65
C LYS A 113 -3.50 -9.19 -11.70
N LYS A 114 -2.20 -8.88 -11.63
CA LYS A 114 -1.15 -9.89 -11.52
C LYS A 114 -1.32 -10.70 -10.23
N ALA A 115 -1.53 -10.07 -9.08
CA ALA A 115 -1.79 -10.76 -7.81
C ALA A 115 -3.02 -11.68 -7.87
N LYS A 116 -4.14 -11.17 -8.39
CA LYS A 116 -5.40 -11.90 -8.54
C LYS A 116 -5.33 -13.03 -9.59
N GLY A 117 -4.29 -13.08 -10.41
CA GLY A 117 -4.07 -14.16 -11.37
C GLY A 117 -3.19 -15.29 -10.85
N MET A 118 -2.60 -15.18 -9.64
CA MET A 118 -1.67 -16.18 -9.12
C MET A 118 -2.38 -17.27 -8.33
N GLU A 119 -1.93 -18.51 -8.47
CA GLU A 119 -2.37 -19.67 -7.67
C GLU A 119 -1.73 -19.68 -6.26
N SER A 120 -1.63 -18.50 -5.63
CA SER A 120 -1.01 -18.32 -4.30
C SER A 120 -2.00 -18.38 -3.15
N GLY A 121 -3.29 -18.57 -3.42
CA GLY A 121 -4.34 -18.67 -2.42
C GLY A 121 -4.60 -20.08 -1.91
N VAL A 122 -5.54 -20.20 -0.98
CA VAL A 122 -5.93 -21.47 -0.36
C VAL A 122 -6.37 -22.49 -1.42
N GLY A 123 -5.80 -23.69 -1.39
CA GLY A 123 -6.10 -24.74 -2.35
C GLY A 123 -5.64 -24.46 -3.79
N GLY A 124 -4.65 -23.58 -3.96
CA GLY A 124 -4.14 -23.19 -5.29
C GLY A 124 -5.08 -22.26 -6.06
N GLN A 125 -6.08 -21.68 -5.39
CA GLN A 125 -6.94 -20.66 -6.00
C GLN A 125 -6.26 -19.28 -5.99
N PRO A 126 -6.75 -18.32 -6.79
CA PRO A 126 -6.42 -16.93 -6.60
C PRO A 126 -6.74 -16.40 -5.20
N PRO A 127 -5.87 -15.58 -4.57
CA PRO A 127 -6.22 -14.89 -3.34
C PRO A 127 -7.22 -13.75 -3.63
N GLU A 128 -7.95 -13.31 -2.59
CA GLU A 128 -8.62 -12.01 -2.65
C GLU A 128 -7.57 -10.90 -2.75
N VAL A 129 -7.91 -9.80 -3.44
CA VAL A 129 -7.02 -8.65 -3.60
C VAL A 129 -7.75 -7.38 -3.26
N LEU A 130 -7.14 -6.56 -2.40
CA LEU A 130 -7.59 -5.22 -2.02
C LEU A 130 -6.54 -4.19 -2.45
N VAL A 131 -6.95 -3.23 -3.25
CA VAL A 131 -6.16 -2.03 -3.55
C VAL A 131 -6.60 -0.91 -2.61
N VAL A 132 -5.64 -0.29 -1.95
CA VAL A 132 -5.86 0.86 -1.07
C VAL A 132 -5.19 2.09 -1.67
N ALA A 133 -5.96 3.14 -1.93
CA ALA A 133 -5.37 4.44 -2.23
C ALA A 133 -4.73 5.01 -0.94
N PRO A 134 -3.42 5.31 -0.93
CA PRO A 134 -2.79 5.94 0.23
C PRO A 134 -3.40 7.34 0.46
N PRO A 135 -3.27 7.91 1.68
CA PRO A 135 -3.66 9.30 1.91
C PRO A 135 -2.94 10.23 0.93
N PRO A 136 -3.58 11.31 0.47
CA PRO A 136 -2.89 12.27 -0.39
C PRO A 136 -1.66 12.87 0.28
N ILE A 137 -0.61 13.11 -0.50
CA ILE A 137 0.57 13.87 -0.10
C ILE A 137 0.14 15.32 0.10
N GLY A 138 0.44 15.92 1.25
CA GLY A 138 0.10 17.31 1.53
C GLY A 138 0.94 18.28 0.70
N GLU A 139 0.34 19.39 0.25
CA GLU A 139 0.95 20.35 -0.69
C GLU A 139 2.32 20.89 -0.25
N LYS A 140 2.52 21.04 1.06
CA LYS A 140 3.76 21.55 1.66
C LYS A 140 4.94 20.58 1.61
N TYR A 141 4.76 19.35 1.11
CA TYR A 141 5.86 18.39 0.95
C TYR A 141 7.05 18.99 0.17
N PHE A 142 6.75 19.86 -0.80
CA PHE A 142 7.75 20.47 -1.67
C PHE A 142 8.71 21.40 -0.92
N ASP A 143 8.25 22.02 0.18
CA ASP A 143 9.04 22.95 1.00
C ASP A 143 9.93 22.22 2.03
N THR A 144 9.90 20.89 2.06
CA THR A 144 10.68 20.04 2.98
C THR A 144 11.84 19.36 2.24
N PRO A 145 12.79 18.72 2.95
CA PRO A 145 13.91 18.03 2.31
C PRO A 145 13.48 16.97 1.27
N ILE A 146 12.32 16.33 1.45
CA ILE A 146 11.83 15.32 0.50
C ILE A 146 11.40 15.94 -0.85
N GLY A 147 11.07 17.23 -0.88
CA GLY A 147 10.66 17.95 -2.09
C GLY A 147 11.69 17.84 -3.21
N SER A 148 12.97 17.83 -2.88
CA SER A 148 14.07 17.66 -3.85
C SER A 148 14.10 16.27 -4.49
N SER A 149 13.78 15.21 -3.71
CA SER A 149 13.77 13.82 -4.19
C SER A 149 12.48 13.48 -4.94
N MET A 150 11.36 14.05 -4.49
CA MET A 150 10.04 13.83 -5.05
C MET A 150 9.82 14.64 -6.33
N GLY A 151 10.26 15.90 -6.35
CA GLY A 151 9.99 16.84 -7.43
C GLY A 151 8.55 17.37 -7.41
N ILE A 152 8.16 18.08 -8.47
CA ILE A 152 6.87 18.80 -8.55
C ILE A 152 5.67 17.85 -8.78
N GLN A 153 4.46 18.35 -8.50
CA GLN A 153 3.16 17.71 -8.80
C GLN A 153 2.86 16.39 -8.07
N CYS A 154 3.59 16.05 -6.99
CA CYS A 154 3.32 14.81 -6.28
C CYS A 154 2.00 14.85 -5.51
N SER A 155 1.71 16.00 -4.88
CA SER A 155 0.44 16.25 -4.18
C SER A 155 -0.76 16.13 -5.13
N ASP A 156 -0.78 16.89 -6.22
CA ASP A 156 -1.86 16.85 -7.23
C ASP A 156 -2.15 15.42 -7.71
N LYS A 157 -1.11 14.69 -8.12
CA LYS A 157 -1.25 13.31 -8.62
C LYS A 157 -1.80 12.37 -7.54
N SER A 158 -1.42 12.57 -6.28
CA SER A 158 -1.88 11.74 -5.17
C SER A 158 -3.35 11.97 -4.83
N VAL A 159 -3.85 13.21 -5.00
CA VAL A 159 -5.26 13.55 -4.80
C VAL A 159 -6.15 12.90 -5.86
N GLU A 160 -5.73 12.95 -7.13
CA GLU A 160 -6.47 12.38 -8.27
C GLU A 160 -6.47 10.84 -8.31
N LEU A 161 -5.48 10.20 -7.66
CA LEU A 161 -5.21 8.78 -7.79
C LEU A 161 -6.41 7.90 -7.43
N ALA A 162 -7.13 8.24 -6.36
CA ALA A 162 -8.23 7.43 -5.85
C ALA A 162 -9.39 7.29 -6.86
N GLU A 163 -9.78 8.38 -7.51
CA GLU A 163 -10.86 8.39 -8.52
C GLU A 163 -10.49 7.50 -9.71
N HIS A 164 -9.25 7.58 -10.19
CA HIS A 164 -8.77 6.74 -11.28
C HIS A 164 -8.70 5.26 -10.90
N LEU A 165 -8.28 4.94 -9.67
CA LEU A 165 -8.26 3.56 -9.18
C LEU A 165 -9.68 2.98 -9.11
N GLU A 166 -10.65 3.72 -8.55
CA GLU A 166 -12.04 3.29 -8.45
C GLU A 166 -12.63 2.98 -9.84
N GLY A 167 -12.46 3.90 -10.79
CA GLY A 167 -12.93 3.72 -12.17
C GLY A 167 -12.29 2.51 -12.87
N LEU A 168 -10.98 2.32 -12.72
CA LEU A 168 -10.25 1.23 -13.38
C LEU A 168 -10.44 -0.15 -12.72
N LEU A 169 -10.80 -0.20 -11.43
CA LEU A 169 -11.05 -1.45 -10.70
C LEU A 169 -12.51 -1.90 -10.80
N THR A 170 -13.43 -1.02 -11.18
CA THR A 170 -14.84 -1.36 -11.40
C THR A 170 -14.98 -2.56 -12.34
N GLY A 171 -15.74 -3.58 -11.91
CA GLY A 171 -16.00 -4.80 -12.69
C GLY A 171 -14.83 -5.81 -12.75
N THR A 172 -13.67 -5.51 -12.14
CA THR A 172 -12.55 -6.47 -12.07
C THR A 172 -12.70 -7.51 -10.95
N GLY A 173 -13.63 -7.26 -10.03
CA GLY A 173 -13.80 -8.00 -8.77
C GLY A 173 -12.60 -7.88 -7.82
N ILE A 174 -11.69 -6.93 -8.04
CA ILE A 174 -10.66 -6.54 -7.07
C ILE A 174 -11.30 -5.51 -6.15
N HIS A 175 -11.11 -5.64 -4.85
CA HIS A 175 -11.65 -4.68 -3.88
C HIS A 175 -10.87 -3.38 -3.94
N PHE A 176 -11.55 -2.27 -3.69
CA PHE A 176 -10.96 -0.94 -3.63
C PHE A 176 -11.39 -0.24 -2.34
N ALA A 177 -10.46 0.49 -1.72
CA ALA A 177 -10.76 1.36 -0.60
C ALA A 177 -9.90 2.64 -0.65
N ASP A 178 -10.51 3.77 -0.34
CA ASP A 178 -9.84 5.06 -0.24
C ASP A 178 -9.64 5.41 1.24
N SER A 179 -8.40 5.69 1.65
CA SER A 179 -8.06 5.98 3.04
C SER A 179 -8.15 7.47 3.42
N LYS A 180 -8.40 8.36 2.44
CA LYS A 180 -8.31 9.82 2.63
C LYS A 180 -9.19 10.40 3.74
N ASP A 181 -10.36 9.82 4.00
CA ASP A 181 -11.32 10.35 4.97
C ASP A 181 -10.96 9.98 6.42
N GLY A 182 -10.13 8.94 6.60
CA GLY A 182 -9.79 8.38 7.91
C GLY A 182 -8.32 8.51 8.31
N VAL A 183 -7.42 8.77 7.34
CA VAL A 183 -5.97 8.77 7.54
C VAL A 183 -5.36 9.95 6.79
N ALA A 184 -4.41 10.62 7.43
CA ALA A 184 -3.67 11.74 6.84
C ALA A 184 -2.16 11.55 7.03
N MET A 185 -1.38 12.21 6.19
CA MET A 185 0.08 12.28 6.34
C MET A 185 0.46 13.23 7.49
N ASN A 186 1.66 13.04 8.04
CA ASN A 186 2.24 13.90 9.06
C ASN A 186 2.52 15.32 8.52
N GLU A 187 2.79 16.30 9.39
CA GLU A 187 3.11 17.68 8.99
C GLU A 187 4.62 18.01 8.92
N ILE A 188 5.48 17.01 9.08
CA ILE A 188 6.95 17.12 8.99
C ILE A 188 7.38 17.07 7.53
N ASP A 189 6.93 16.03 6.81
CA ASP A 189 7.24 15.83 5.40
C ASP A 189 5.99 15.75 4.51
N TYR A 190 4.79 15.74 5.10
CA TYR A 190 3.52 15.70 4.36
C TYR A 190 3.34 14.46 3.46
N MET A 191 4.15 13.41 3.66
CA MET A 191 4.15 12.20 2.82
C MET A 191 4.10 10.88 3.61
N HIS A 192 4.62 10.86 4.85
CA HIS A 192 4.60 9.66 5.68
C HIS A 192 3.52 9.71 6.76
N LEU A 193 3.11 8.55 7.26
CA LEU A 193 2.25 8.47 8.43
C LEU A 193 3.04 8.78 9.71
N ASP A 194 2.42 9.49 10.65
CA ASP A 194 2.90 9.52 12.04
C ASP A 194 2.35 8.34 12.85
N ALA A 195 2.63 8.30 14.16
CA ALA A 195 2.14 7.24 15.04
C ALA A 195 0.60 7.16 15.09
N ASP A 196 -0.10 8.30 15.01
CA ASP A 196 -1.57 8.33 14.99
C ASP A 196 -2.14 7.91 13.63
N GLY A 197 -1.48 8.30 12.53
CA GLY A 197 -1.75 7.85 11.18
C GLY A 197 -1.62 6.33 11.05
N HIS A 198 -0.58 5.74 11.63
CA HIS A 198 -0.45 4.28 11.71
C HIS A 198 -1.59 3.62 12.50
N ARG A 199 -2.02 4.20 13.63
CA ARG A 199 -3.16 3.72 14.40
C ARG A 199 -4.46 3.80 13.61
N LYS A 200 -4.71 4.92 12.93
CA LYS A 200 -5.89 5.14 12.07
C LYS A 200 -5.91 4.20 10.88
N MET A 201 -4.76 4.00 10.23
CA MET A 201 -4.61 3.05 9.12
C MET A 201 -4.90 1.62 9.57
N ALA A 202 -4.44 1.21 10.76
CA ALA A 202 -4.77 -0.12 11.31
C ALA A 202 -6.28 -0.30 11.48
N ASN A 203 -6.97 0.68 12.07
CA ASN A 203 -8.43 0.63 12.24
C ASN A 203 -9.18 0.58 10.91
N PHE A 204 -8.77 1.40 9.95
CA PHE A 204 -9.31 1.40 8.59
C PHE A 204 -9.15 0.01 7.95
N MET A 205 -7.95 -0.56 8.02
CA MET A 205 -7.67 -1.86 7.45
C MET A 205 -8.39 -3.00 8.16
N GLN A 206 -8.59 -2.93 9.48
CA GLN A 206 -9.37 -3.93 10.21
C GLN A 206 -10.80 -4.01 9.67
N HIS A 207 -11.43 -2.85 9.41
CA HIS A 207 -12.76 -2.79 8.82
C HIS A 207 -12.79 -3.40 7.40
N GLN A 208 -11.82 -3.08 6.55
CA GLN A 208 -11.72 -3.63 5.20
C GLN A 208 -11.53 -5.15 5.21
N VAL A 209 -10.54 -5.64 5.98
CA VAL A 209 -10.21 -7.07 6.09
C VAL A 209 -11.41 -7.88 6.57
N THR A 210 -12.07 -7.43 7.63
CA THR A 210 -13.24 -8.14 8.18
C THR A 210 -14.41 -8.13 7.20
N THR A 211 -14.63 -7.04 6.48
CA THR A 211 -15.68 -6.94 5.45
C THR A 211 -15.42 -7.88 4.27
N ILE A 212 -14.17 -8.08 3.86
CA ILE A 212 -13.82 -8.95 2.74
C ILE A 212 -13.84 -10.41 3.17
N LEU A 213 -13.15 -10.76 4.25
CA LEU A 213 -12.89 -12.14 4.62
C LEU A 213 -13.95 -12.78 5.52
N ASN A 214 -14.84 -11.99 6.16
CA ASN A 214 -15.93 -12.54 6.97
C ASN A 214 -17.29 -12.46 6.29
N LYS A 215 -17.36 -12.12 5.00
CA LYS A 215 -18.55 -12.39 4.19
C LYS A 215 -18.67 -13.90 3.98
N GLY A 216 -19.37 -14.55 4.89
CA GLY A 216 -19.86 -15.92 4.83
C GLY A 216 -21.33 -15.94 5.15
#